data_AF-A0A067WG02-F1
#
_entry.id   AF-A0A067WG02-F1
#
_cell.length_a   1.000
_cell.length_b   1.000
_cell.length_c   1.000
_cell.angle_alpha   90.00
_cell.angle_beta   90.00
_cell.angle_gamma   90.00
#
_symmetry.space_group_name_H-M   'P 1'
#
loop_
_entity.id
_entity.type
_entity.pdbx_description
1 polymer ?
#
loop_
_entity_poly.entity_id
_entity_poly.type
_entity_poly.pdbx_seq_one_letter_code
_entity_poly.pdbx_strand_id
1 'polypeptide(L)'
;MRDIVIVIVGILILWSIVSDMWEEAENGRNTEFQGTLLLVIVLGVLWYLEFSRNFLLIVAILLFAWRNYLGIIANSEHDRLVEYSQMAFDYENEKINKAIIQRNEAVKENSRMVDRHYKAIKERDKTIEELSEKLWQQQKQIMIMEKQNESG
;
A
#
# COMPACT_ATOMS: atom_id res chain seq x y z
N MET A 1 18.40 53.55 25.56
CA MET A 1 18.44 53.11 24.14
C MET A 1 19.16 51.77 23.97
N ARG A 2 20.35 51.53 24.55
CA ARG A 2 21.03 50.22 24.44
C ARG A 2 20.19 49.04 24.95
N ASP A 3 19.48 49.19 26.07
CA ASP A 3 18.70 48.08 26.64
C ASP A 3 17.51 47.66 25.76
N ILE A 4 16.84 48.62 25.12
CA ILE A 4 15.74 48.34 24.18
C ILE A 4 16.26 47.61 22.93
N VAL A 5 17.43 48.00 22.42
CA VAL A 5 18.05 47.34 21.26
C VAL A 5 18.42 45.90 21.60
N ILE A 6 18.94 45.66 22.81
CA ILE A 6 19.28 44.30 23.28
C ILE A 6 18.02 43.43 23.39
N VAL A 7 16.92 43.96 23.92
CA VAL A 7 15.64 43.24 24.01
C VAL A 7 15.09 42.90 22.62
N ILE A 8 15.11 43.85 21.69
CA ILE A 8 14.63 43.63 20.31
C ILE A 8 15.49 42.57 19.60
N VAL A 9 16.82 42.64 19.74
CA VAL A 9 17.74 41.64 19.19
C VAL A 9 17.50 40.26 19.82
N GLY A 10 17.26 40.20 21.14
CA GLY A 10 16.91 38.95 21.82
C GLY A 10 15.60 38.33 21.31
N ILE A 11 14.57 39.14 21.06
CA ILE A 11 13.30 38.68 20.49
C ILE A 11 13.48 38.17 19.05
N LEU A 12 14.29 38.85 18.23
CA LEU A 12 14.56 38.43 16.86
C LEU A 12 15.36 37.12 16.79
N ILE A 13 16.34 36.94 17.68
CA ILE A 13 17.09 35.69 17.80
C ILE A 13 16.17 34.55 18.28
N LEU A 14 15.34 34.79 19.29
CA LEU A 14 14.33 33.81 19.73
C LEU A 14 13.36 33.45 18.60
N TRP A 15 12.86 34.44 17.87
CA TRP A 15 11.97 34.23 16.73
C TRP A 15 12.64 33.40 15.63
N SER A 16 13.91 33.70 15.31
CA SER A 16 14.69 32.95 14.32
C SER A 16 14.88 31.50 14.74
N ILE A 17 15.20 31.24 16.01
CA ILE A 17 15.40 29.88 16.52
C ILE A 17 14.06 29.12 16.55
N VAL A 18 12.98 29.75 17.00
CA VAL A 18 11.63 29.15 17.00
C VAL A 18 11.17 28.82 15.58
N SER A 19 11.43 29.71 14.61
CA SER A 19 11.05 29.51 13.21
C SER A 19 11.82 28.36 12.57
N ASP A 20 13.13 28.30 12.77
CA ASP A 20 14.01 27.25 12.22
C ASP A 20 13.64 25.87 12.79
N MET A 21 13.30 25.84 14.08
CA MET A 21 12.85 24.64 14.76
C MET A 21 11.44 24.19 14.38
N TRP A 22 10.55 25.12 14.01
CA TRP A 22 9.23 24.79 13.51
C TRP A 22 9.33 24.06 12.16
N GLU A 23 10.21 24.55 11.28
CA GLU A 23 10.50 23.95 9.97
C GLU A 23 11.17 22.57 10.09
N GLU A 24 12.00 22.35 11.12
CA GLU A 24 12.61 21.03 11.37
C GLU A 24 11.67 20.03 12.07
N ALA A 25 10.74 20.50 12.89
CA ALA A 25 9.68 19.66 13.47
C ALA A 25 8.72 19.14 12.40
N GLU A 26 8.43 19.94 11.37
CA GLU A 26 7.65 19.52 10.19
C GLU A 26 8.39 18.47 9.35
N ASN A 27 9.73 18.49 9.38
CA ASN A 27 10.59 17.55 8.66
C ASN A 27 10.99 16.29 9.47
N GLY A 28 10.46 16.11 10.69
CA GLY A 28 10.58 14.86 11.47
C GLY A 28 11.99 14.54 11.99
N ARG A 29 12.93 15.48 12.00
CA ARG A 29 14.30 15.24 12.50
C ARG A 29 14.40 15.52 14.01
N ASN A 30 14.69 14.47 14.78
CA ASN A 30 15.16 14.44 16.17
C ASN A 30 14.65 15.57 17.09
N THR A 31 13.33 15.59 17.30
CA THR A 31 12.57 16.60 18.04
C THR A 31 12.90 16.66 19.54
N GLU A 32 13.52 15.62 20.12
CA GLU A 32 13.82 15.58 21.56
C GLU A 32 14.96 16.51 21.97
N PHE A 33 16.07 16.49 21.22
CA PHE A 33 17.24 17.32 21.51
C PHE A 33 16.92 18.80 21.23
N GLN A 34 16.21 19.06 20.14
CA GLN A 34 15.80 20.39 19.71
C GLN A 34 14.85 21.05 20.72
N GLY A 35 13.75 20.39 21.11
CA GLY A 35 12.80 20.98 22.07
C GLY A 35 13.41 21.28 23.44
N THR A 36 14.42 20.51 23.86
CA THR A 36 15.15 20.73 25.11
C THR A 36 16.08 21.94 25.00
N LEU A 37 16.79 22.09 23.88
CA LEU A 37 17.68 23.23 23.62
C LEU A 37 16.89 24.55 23.58
N LEU A 38 15.72 24.58 22.92
CA LEU A 38 14.84 25.74 22.89
C LEU A 38 14.36 26.13 24.28
N LEU A 39 13.93 25.14 25.09
CA LEU A 39 13.47 25.38 26.44
C LEU A 39 14.58 26.01 27.30
N VAL A 40 15.83 25.54 27.16
CA VAL A 40 16.99 26.13 27.82
C VAL A 40 17.24 27.57 27.36
N ILE A 41 17.12 27.85 26.06
CA ILE A 41 17.30 29.21 25.51
C ILE A 41 16.21 30.16 26.00
N VAL A 42 14.94 29.75 25.95
CA VAL A 42 13.79 30.53 26.44
C VAL A 42 13.92 30.83 27.94
N LEU A 43 14.28 29.83 28.75
CA LEU A 43 14.52 30.03 30.18
C LEU A 43 15.73 30.94 30.44
N GLY A 44 16.79 30.83 29.63
CA GLY A 44 17.96 31.71 29.70
C GLY A 44 17.64 33.17 29.39
N VAL A 45 16.83 33.43 28.36
CA VAL A 45 16.38 34.79 28.01
C VAL A 45 15.44 35.36 29.07
N LEU A 46 14.48 34.57 29.56
CA LEU A 46 13.59 35.01 30.63
C LEU A 46 14.35 35.29 31.93
N TRP A 47 15.38 34.50 32.23
CA TRP A 47 16.24 34.76 33.39
C TRP A 47 17.08 36.05 33.21
N TYR A 48 17.59 36.30 32.01
CA TYR A 48 18.30 37.53 31.66
C TYR A 48 17.43 38.79 31.80
N LEU A 49 16.11 38.67 31.60
CA LEU A 49 15.13 39.74 31.81
C LEU A 49 14.72 39.91 33.29
N GLU A 50 15.48 39.33 34.23
CA GLU A 50 15.25 39.39 35.69
C GLU A 50 13.88 38.86 36.15
N PHE A 51 13.24 37.98 35.38
CA PHE A 51 12.04 37.31 35.86
C PHE A 51 12.34 36.45 37.09
N SER A 52 11.40 36.44 38.04
CA SER A 52 11.56 35.67 39.28
C SER A 52 11.75 34.18 38.99
N ARG A 53 12.55 33.50 39.82
CA ARG A 53 12.78 32.05 39.74
C ARG A 53 11.47 31.25 39.76
N ASN A 54 10.47 31.72 40.50
CA ASN A 54 9.15 31.08 40.57
C ASN A 54 8.40 31.19 39.24
N PHE A 55 8.51 32.33 38.55
CA PHE A 55 7.91 32.52 37.23
C PHE A 55 8.54 31.59 36.18
N LEU A 56 9.88 31.50 36.16
CA LEU A 56 10.61 30.59 35.28
C LEU A 56 10.20 29.12 35.48
N LEU A 57 10.03 28.72 36.73
CA LEU A 57 9.62 27.36 37.09
C LEU A 57 8.19 27.05 36.61
N ILE A 58 7.26 28.00 36.77
CA ILE A 58 5.89 27.87 36.26
C ILE A 58 5.88 27.74 34.73
N VAL A 59 6.63 28.58 34.03
CA VAL A 59 6.74 28.52 32.56
C VAL A 59 7.31 27.18 32.10
N ALA A 60 8.35 26.67 32.76
CA ALA A 60 8.92 25.36 32.44
C ALA A 60 7.90 24.23 32.62
N ILE A 61 7.14 24.23 33.72
CA ILE A 61 6.10 23.23 33.98
C ILE A 61 4.98 23.31 32.93
N LEU A 62 4.53 24.53 32.59
CA LEU A 62 3.47 24.72 31.59
C LEU A 62 3.92 24.26 30.21
N LEU A 63 5.14 24.60 29.79
CA LEU A 63 5.69 24.15 28.50
C LEU A 63 5.86 22.63 28.46
N PHE A 64 6.30 22.02 29.55
CA PHE A 64 6.43 20.57 29.66
C PHE A 64 5.06 19.87 29.61
N ALA A 65 4.07 20.37 30.34
CA ALA A 65 2.71 19.84 30.33
C ALA A 65 2.04 20.00 28.96
N TRP A 66 2.20 21.17 28.33
CA TRP A 66 1.71 21.46 26.98
C TRP A 66 2.32 20.53 25.93
N ARG A 67 3.65 20.32 25.99
CA ARG A 67 4.35 19.39 25.10
C ARG A 67 3.83 17.97 25.23
N ASN A 68 3.65 17.47 26.46
CA ASN A 68 3.12 16.13 26.70
C ASN A 68 1.68 16.01 26.19
N TYR A 69 0.85 17.04 26.41
CA TYR A 69 -0.53 17.05 25.93
C TYR A 69 -0.62 17.00 24.40
N LEU A 70 0.18 17.82 23.70
CA LEU A 70 0.26 17.79 22.24
C LEU A 70 0.77 16.45 21.71
N GLY A 71 1.77 15.84 22.38
CA GLY A 71 2.28 14.53 22.02
C GLY A 71 1.20 13.44 22.08
N ILE A 72 0.36 13.45 23.13
CA ILE A 72 -0.75 12.50 23.28
C ILE A 72 -1.78 12.69 22.16
N ILE A 73 -2.15 13.94 21.83
CA ILE A 73 -3.11 14.22 20.76
C ILE A 73 -2.55 13.75 19.41
N ALA A 74 -1.32 14.16 19.08
CA ALA A 74 -0.69 13.79 17.82
C ALA A 74 -0.56 12.27 17.67
N ASN A 75 -0.19 11.56 18.74
CA ASN A 75 -0.14 10.11 18.73
C ASN A 75 -1.52 9.49 18.54
N SER A 76 -2.56 10.04 19.20
CA SER A 76 -3.93 9.54 19.04
C SER A 76 -4.49 9.74 17.63
N GLU A 77 -4.16 10.86 16.97
CA GLU A 77 -4.56 11.10 15.59
C GLU A 77 -3.78 10.22 14.62
N HIS A 78 -2.48 10.04 14.87
CA HIS A 78 -1.64 9.14 14.09
C HIS A 78 -2.13 7.70 14.17
N ASP A 79 -2.36 7.17 15.38
CA ASP A 79 -2.88 5.82 15.60
C ASP A 79 -4.22 5.62 14.87
N ARG A 80 -5.10 6.63 14.94
CA ARG A 80 -6.40 6.59 14.25
C ARG A 80 -6.24 6.57 12.73
N LEU A 81 -5.32 7.37 12.18
CA LEU A 81 -5.02 7.39 10.75
C LEU A 81 -4.41 6.07 10.28
N VAL A 82 -3.50 5.50 11.07
CA VAL A 82 -2.90 4.18 10.80
C VAL A 82 -3.99 3.12 10.77
N GLU A 83 -4.89 3.10 11.77
CA GLU A 83 -6.01 2.15 11.82
C GLU A 83 -6.93 2.27 10.60
N TYR A 84 -7.34 3.49 10.22
CA TYR A 84 -8.15 3.70 9.02
C TYR A 84 -7.44 3.25 7.74
N SER A 85 -6.14 3.53 7.62
CA SER A 85 -5.37 3.11 6.45
C SER A 85 -5.30 1.60 6.34
N GLN A 86 -5.17 0.91 7.47
CA GLN A 86 -5.11 -0.55 7.53
C GLN A 86 -6.46 -1.17 7.18
N MET A 87 -7.56 -0.63 7.72
CA MET A 87 -8.91 -1.06 7.36
C MET A 87 -9.20 -0.90 5.86
N ALA A 88 -8.79 0.22 5.27
CA ALA A 88 -8.97 0.45 3.83
C ALA A 88 -8.16 -0.54 2.98
N PHE A 89 -6.92 -0.83 3.39
CA PHE A 89 -6.06 -1.81 2.73
C PHE A 89 -6.63 -3.23 2.82
N ASP A 90 -7.11 -3.63 4.00
CA ASP A 90 -7.71 -4.94 4.23
C ASP A 90 -8.99 -5.12 3.41
N TYR A 91 -9.84 -4.09 3.33
CA TYR A 91 -11.05 -4.10 2.52
C TYR A 91 -10.76 -4.29 1.02
N GLU A 92 -9.82 -3.53 0.48
CA GLU A 92 -9.42 -3.67 -0.93
C GLU A 92 -8.79 -5.02 -1.21
N ASN A 93 -7.95 -5.53 -0.31
CA ASN A 93 -7.37 -6.87 -0.44
C ASN A 93 -8.44 -7.97 -0.41
N GLU A 94 -9.45 -7.87 0.46
CA GLU A 94 -10.55 -8.82 0.50
C GLU A 94 -11.32 -8.83 -0.82
N LYS A 95 -11.61 -7.65 -1.37
CA LYS A 95 -12.30 -7.48 -2.65
C LYS A 95 -11.49 -8.06 -3.81
N ILE A 96 -10.19 -7.78 -3.86
CA ILE A 96 -9.26 -8.33 -4.86
C ILE A 96 -9.21 -9.86 -4.75
N ASN A 97 -9.08 -10.39 -3.53
CA ASN A 97 -9.04 -11.84 -3.30
C ASN A 97 -10.33 -12.52 -3.75
N LYS A 98 -11.51 -11.95 -3.45
CA LYS A 98 -12.80 -12.46 -3.94
C LYS A 98 -12.84 -12.50 -5.47
N ALA A 99 -12.39 -11.43 -6.14
CA ALA A 99 -12.34 -11.38 -7.60
C ALA A 99 -11.37 -12.41 -8.19
N ILE A 100 -10.20 -12.62 -7.57
CA ILE A 100 -9.23 -13.64 -7.98
C ILE A 100 -9.83 -15.05 -7.84
N ILE A 101 -10.50 -15.33 -6.72
CA ILE A 101 -11.15 -16.63 -6.49
C ILE A 101 -12.20 -16.91 -7.58
N GLN A 102 -13.09 -15.95 -7.84
CA GLN A 102 -14.11 -16.09 -8.89
C GLN A 102 -13.49 -16.31 -10.27
N ARG A 103 -12.41 -15.57 -10.61
CA ARG A 103 -11.71 -15.74 -11.88
C ARG A 103 -11.07 -17.12 -11.98
N ASN A 104 -10.46 -17.62 -10.91
CA ASN A 104 -9.86 -18.94 -10.88
C ASN A 104 -10.90 -20.05 -11.04
N GLU A 105 -12.08 -19.91 -10.43
CA GLU A 105 -13.19 -20.83 -10.63
C GLU A 105 -13.66 -20.85 -12.08
N ALA A 106 -13.84 -19.67 -12.70
CA ALA A 106 -14.20 -19.57 -14.10
C ALA A 106 -13.16 -20.20 -15.04
N VAL A 107 -11.87 -19.96 -14.77
CA VAL A 107 -10.76 -20.59 -15.53
C VAL A 107 -10.78 -22.11 -15.37
N LYS A 108 -11.01 -22.61 -14.15
CA LYS A 108 -11.11 -24.05 -13.89
C LYS A 108 -12.28 -24.69 -14.64
N GLU A 109 -13.43 -24.04 -14.68
CA GLU A 109 -14.57 -24.56 -15.43
C GLU A 109 -14.34 -24.52 -16.95
N ASN A 110 -13.72 -23.43 -17.44
CA ASN A 110 -13.34 -23.36 -18.86
C ASN A 110 -12.33 -24.46 -19.22
N SER A 111 -11.35 -24.73 -18.35
CA SER A 111 -10.39 -25.83 -18.54
C SER A 111 -11.08 -27.19 -18.62
N ARG A 112 -12.10 -27.44 -17.79
CA ARG A 112 -12.90 -28.69 -17.88
C ARG A 112 -13.69 -28.75 -19.17
N MET A 113 -14.24 -27.63 -19.63
CA MET A 113 -14.96 -27.57 -20.91
C MET A 113 -14.03 -27.90 -22.08
N VAL A 114 -12.82 -27.33 -22.09
CA VAL A 114 -11.80 -27.63 -23.09
C VAL A 114 -11.42 -29.11 -23.08
N ASP A 115 -11.21 -29.72 -21.91
CA ASP A 115 -10.92 -31.17 -21.81
C ASP A 115 -12.06 -32.04 -22.36
N ARG A 116 -13.32 -31.66 -22.08
CA ARG A 116 -14.50 -32.33 -22.67
C ARG A 116 -14.51 -32.23 -24.19
N HIS A 117 -14.25 -31.05 -24.73
CA HIS A 117 -14.18 -30.86 -26.18
C HIS A 117 -13.05 -31.64 -26.82
N TYR A 118 -11.88 -31.66 -26.18
CA TYR A 118 -10.73 -32.42 -26.65
C TYR A 118 -11.03 -33.91 -26.73
N LYS A 119 -11.67 -34.49 -25.71
CA LYS A 119 -12.13 -35.89 -25.71
C LYS A 119 -13.12 -36.16 -26.84
N ALA A 120 -14.10 -35.29 -27.04
CA ALA A 120 -15.09 -35.44 -28.11
C ALA A 120 -14.46 -35.36 -29.51
N ILE A 121 -13.47 -34.50 -29.71
CA ILE A 121 -12.72 -34.42 -30.97
C ILE A 121 -11.96 -35.73 -31.20
N LYS A 122 -11.25 -36.22 -30.18
CA LYS A 122 -10.52 -37.49 -30.27
C LYS A 122 -11.41 -38.69 -30.63
N GLU A 123 -12.62 -38.74 -30.10
CA GLU A 123 -13.61 -39.77 -30.45
C GLU A 123 -14.10 -39.64 -31.90
N ARG A 124 -14.31 -38.41 -32.37
CA ARG A 124 -14.66 -38.15 -33.78
C ARG A 124 -13.53 -38.56 -34.71
N ASP A 125 -12.28 -38.24 -34.38
CA ASP A 125 -11.11 -38.61 -35.19
C ASP A 125 -11.02 -40.14 -35.33
N LYS A 126 -11.23 -40.88 -34.25
CA LYS A 126 -11.30 -42.34 -34.30
C LYS A 126 -12.41 -42.85 -35.22
N THR A 127 -13.59 -42.22 -35.16
CA THR A 127 -14.73 -42.61 -36.02
C THR A 127 -14.45 -42.30 -37.49
N ILE A 128 -13.77 -41.19 -37.78
CA ILE A 128 -13.33 -40.82 -39.13
C ILE A 128 -12.32 -41.84 -39.65
N GLU A 129 -11.36 -42.26 -38.82
CA GLU A 129 -10.37 -43.29 -39.17
C GLU A 129 -11.07 -44.62 -39.52
N GLU A 130 -12.00 -45.08 -38.68
CA GLU A 130 -12.79 -46.29 -38.94
C GLU A 130 -13.64 -46.19 -40.22
N LEU A 131 -14.24 -45.03 -40.50
CA LEU A 131 -14.99 -44.79 -41.74
C LEU A 131 -14.08 -44.77 -42.96
N SER A 132 -12.90 -44.16 -42.85
CA SER A 132 -11.90 -44.12 -43.92
C SER A 132 -11.43 -45.52 -44.28
N GLU A 133 -11.16 -46.37 -43.29
CA GLU A 133 -10.76 -47.74 -43.52
C GLU A 133 -11.87 -48.56 -44.22
N LYS A 134 -13.14 -48.40 -43.79
CA LYS A 134 -14.28 -49.04 -44.45
C LYS A 134 -14.43 -48.62 -45.91
N LEU A 135 -14.30 -47.32 -46.20
CA LEU A 135 -14.35 -46.80 -47.57
C LEU A 135 -13.25 -47.40 -48.44
N TRP A 136 -12.03 -47.47 -47.91
CA TRP A 136 -10.91 -48.10 -48.61
C TRP A 136 -11.19 -49.57 -48.95
N GLN A 137 -11.73 -50.34 -48.00
CA GLN A 137 -12.10 -51.73 -48.24
C GLN A 137 -13.21 -51.87 -49.28
N GLN A 138 -14.24 -51.01 -49.25
CA GLN A 138 -15.31 -50.99 -50.24
C GLN A 138 -14.77 -50.69 -51.64
N GLN A 139 -13.93 -49.67 -51.78
CA GLN A 139 -13.31 -49.30 -53.06
C GLN A 139 -12.46 -50.44 -53.63
N LYS A 140 -11.72 -51.14 -52.78
CA LYS A 140 -10.95 -52.33 -53.17
C LYS A 140 -11.85 -53.46 -53.68
N GLN A 141 -12.99 -53.72 -53.03
CA GLN A 141 -13.93 -54.74 -53.49
C GLN A 141 -14.56 -54.39 -54.84
N ILE A 142 -14.95 -53.13 -55.04
CA ILE A 142 -15.49 -52.66 -56.34
C ILE A 142 -14.49 -52.92 -57.46
N MET A 143 -13.22 -52.56 -57.26
CA MET A 143 -12.16 -52.77 -58.25
C MET A 143 -11.96 -54.27 -58.59
N ILE A 144 -12.11 -55.16 -57.61
CA ILE A 144 -12.04 -56.61 -57.84
C ILE A 144 -13.24 -57.09 -58.67
N MET A 145 -14.45 -56.64 -58.34
CA MET A 145 -15.67 -56.99 -59.08
C MET A 145 -15.63 -56.48 -60.53
N GLU A 146 -15.16 -55.25 -60.74
CA GLU A 146 -14.97 -54.68 -62.09
C GLU A 146 -14.01 -55.54 -62.93
N LYS A 147 -12.85 -55.90 -62.36
CA LYS A 147 -11.89 -56.80 -63.04
C LYS A 147 -12.47 -58.16 -63.39
N GLN A 148 -13.29 -58.74 -62.51
CA GLN A 148 -13.93 -60.04 -62.76
C GLN A 148 -14.98 -59.96 -63.87
N ASN A 149 -15.71 -58.84 -63.95
CA ASN A 149 -16.74 -58.63 -64.97
C ASN A 149 -16.14 -58.32 -66.35
N GLU A 150 -14.92 -57.78 -66.42
CA GLU A 150 -14.18 -57.58 -67.67
C GLU A 150 -13.53 -58.86 -68.23
N SER A 151 -13.45 -59.94 -67.43
CA SER A 151 -12.74 -61.18 -67.79
C SER A 151 -13.63 -62.41 -67.99
N GLY A 152 -14.95 -62.27 -67.87
CA GLY A 152 -15.96 -63.31 -68.18
C GLY A 152 -16.74 -62.98 -69.44
#